data_AF-A0A9Q0YBT1-F1
#
_entry.id   AF-A0A9Q0YBT1-F1
#
_cell.length_a   1.000
_cell.length_b   1.000
_cell.length_c   1.000
_cell.angle_alpha   90.00
_cell.angle_beta   90.00
_cell.angle_gamma   90.00
#
_symmetry.space_group_name_H-M   'P 1'
#
loop_
_entity.id
_entity.type
_entity.pdbx_description
1 polymer ?
#
loop_
_entity_poly.entity_id
_entity_poly.type
_entity_poly.pdbx_seq_one_letter_code
_entity_poly.pdbx_strand_id
1 'polypeptide(L)'
;MEISKTEVTYLDLKIFKGNKFQTSGLLDTKVYTKPTETFQYLDRNSAHPLATFKGFIKGEVLRYARLCSNESDSLEKRNSFSEKLLTRNYSPEEIASATNGLSLQTKDESPRD
;
A
#
# COMPACT_ATOMS: atom_id res chain seq x y z
N MET A 1 26.24 -0.20 -0.13
CA MET A 1 25.07 0.64 0.19
C MET A 1 24.70 1.38 -1.07
N GLU A 2 23.42 1.39 -1.44
CA GLU A 2 22.95 2.25 -2.53
C GLU A 2 22.95 3.70 -2.00
N ILE A 3 23.71 4.59 -2.64
CA ILE A 3 23.78 6.00 -2.27
C ILE A 3 23.05 6.79 -3.34
N SER A 4 21.92 7.38 -2.97
CA SER A 4 21.17 8.31 -3.81
C SER A 4 20.94 9.62 -3.06
N LYS A 5 20.97 10.73 -3.79
CA LYS A 5 20.76 12.09 -3.24
C LYS A 5 19.28 12.42 -3.04
N THR A 6 18.39 11.67 -3.68
CA THR A 6 16.97 12.00 -3.82
C THR A 6 16.04 11.00 -3.15
N GLU A 7 16.48 9.75 -2.99
CA GLU A 7 15.65 8.68 -2.47
C GLU A 7 16.47 7.59 -1.79
N VAL A 8 15.81 6.83 -0.92
CA VAL A 8 16.37 5.62 -0.30
C VAL A 8 15.24 4.61 -0.07
N THR A 9 15.56 3.33 -0.16
CA THR A 9 14.66 2.26 0.24
C THR A 9 15.00 1.80 1.66
N TYR A 10 13.99 1.63 2.49
CA TYR A 10 14.13 1.10 3.84
C TYR A 10 12.92 0.22 4.16
N LEU A 11 13.17 -1.05 4.45
CA LEU A 11 12.12 -2.06 4.63
C LEU A 11 11.15 -2.08 3.43
N ASP A 12 9.86 -1.87 3.66
CA ASP A 12 8.80 -1.82 2.67
C ASP A 12 8.47 -0.38 2.22
N LEU A 13 9.35 0.58 2.52
CA LEU A 13 9.20 1.99 2.17
C LEU A 13 10.24 2.46 1.16
N LYS A 14 9.77 3.30 0.24
CA LYS A 14 10.60 4.19 -0.56
C LYS A 14 10.40 5.60 0.00
N ILE A 15 11.48 6.18 0.51
CA ILE A 15 11.52 7.51 1.11
C ILE A 15 12.21 8.44 0.13
N PHE A 16 11.60 9.57 -0.22
CA PHE A 16 12.10 10.45 -1.26
C PHE A 16 11.76 11.93 -1.02
N LYS A 17 12.51 12.82 -1.68
CA LYS A 17 12.27 14.27 -1.67
C LYS A 17 11.20 14.62 -2.69
N GLY A 18 9.92 14.57 -2.30
CA GLY A 18 8.79 14.95 -3.14
C GLY A 18 8.34 16.40 -2.91
N ASN A 19 7.07 16.69 -3.21
CA ASN A 19 6.50 18.04 -3.12
C ASN A 19 6.53 18.58 -1.68
N LYS A 20 6.30 17.71 -0.68
CA LYS A 20 6.33 18.11 0.74
C LYS A 20 7.72 18.56 1.17
N PHE A 21 8.76 18.04 0.53
CA PHE A 21 10.13 18.43 0.85
C PHE A 21 10.40 19.87 0.42
N GLN A 22 9.83 20.30 -0.71
CA GLN A 22 10.01 21.68 -1.20
C GLN A 22 9.20 22.69 -0.39
N THR A 23 8.02 22.32 0.10
CA THR A 23 7.11 23.23 0.81
C THR A 23 7.33 23.27 2.32
N SER A 24 7.66 22.14 2.96
CA SER A 24 7.79 22.02 4.42
C SER A 24 9.03 21.27 4.90
N GLY A 25 9.92 20.85 3.98
CA GLY A 25 11.11 20.07 4.33
C GLY A 25 10.82 18.62 4.72
N LEU A 26 9.57 18.17 4.64
CA LEU A 26 9.16 16.81 4.99
C LEU A 26 9.38 15.84 3.83
N LEU A 27 9.89 14.64 4.12
CA LEU A 27 10.08 13.59 3.12
C LEU A 27 8.76 12.90 2.78
N ASP A 28 8.59 12.57 1.50
CA ASP A 28 7.49 11.76 1.02
C ASP A 28 7.83 10.29 1.12
N THR A 29 6.81 9.46 1.39
CA THR A 29 6.95 8.02 1.49
C THR A 29 5.97 7.33 0.56
N LYS A 30 6.36 6.18 0.02
CA LYS A 30 5.44 5.28 -0.66
C LYS A 30 5.85 3.83 -0.48
N VAL A 31 4.93 2.92 -0.74
CA VAL A 31 5.23 1.49 -0.64
C VAL A 31 6.27 1.09 -1.68
N TYR A 32 7.36 0.51 -1.20
CA TYR A 32 8.36 -0.15 -2.02
C TYR A 32 7.99 -1.61 -2.22
N THR A 33 8.06 -2.07 -3.46
CA THR A 33 7.90 -3.48 -3.80
C THR A 33 9.27 -4.00 -4.22
N LYS A 34 9.75 -5.05 -3.54
CA LYS A 34 11.03 -5.67 -3.90
C LYS A 34 10.96 -6.27 -5.30
N PRO A 35 12.04 -6.21 -6.10
CA PRO A 35 12.08 -6.84 -7.42
C PRO A 35 11.80 -8.35 -7.41
N THR A 36 12.04 -9.01 -6.27
CA THR A 36 11.80 -10.45 -6.06
C THR A 36 10.38 -10.76 -5.61
N GLU A 37 9.52 -9.76 -5.37
CA GLU A 37 8.14 -9.98 -4.98
C GLU A 37 7.36 -10.59 -6.15
N THR A 38 6.76 -11.75 -5.93
CA THR A 38 6.04 -12.51 -6.95
C THR A 38 4.53 -12.33 -6.86
N PHE A 39 4.06 -11.58 -5.85
CA PHE A 39 2.65 -11.29 -5.61
C PHE A 39 1.78 -12.55 -5.55
N GLN A 40 2.31 -13.60 -4.91
CA GLN A 40 1.60 -14.88 -4.75
C GLN A 40 0.56 -14.78 -3.63
N TYR A 41 -0.46 -13.94 -3.83
CA TYR A 41 -1.59 -13.82 -2.92
C TYR A 41 -2.35 -15.15 -2.81
N LEU A 42 -3.15 -15.32 -1.76
CA LEU A 42 -3.96 -16.53 -1.56
C LEU A 42 -4.87 -16.75 -2.78
N ASP A 43 -4.98 -17.98 -3.28
CA ASP A 43 -5.97 -18.27 -4.32
C ASP A 43 -7.37 -18.31 -3.70
N ARG A 44 -8.37 -17.73 -4.36
CA ARG A 44 -9.74 -17.71 -3.82
C ARG A 44 -10.35 -19.11 -3.65
N ASN A 45 -9.89 -20.10 -4.42
CA ASN A 45 -10.35 -21.48 -4.35
C ASN A 45 -9.56 -22.34 -3.34
N SER A 46 -8.59 -21.75 -2.63
CA SER A 46 -7.87 -22.45 -1.56
C SER A 46 -8.75 -22.67 -0.33
N ALA A 47 -8.39 -23.65 0.51
CA ALA A 47 -9.14 -24.05 1.70
C ALA A 47 -8.93 -23.11 2.91
N HIS A 48 -9.00 -21.79 2.70
CA HIS A 48 -8.93 -20.80 3.78
C HIS A 48 -10.33 -20.29 4.18
N PRO A 49 -10.53 -19.91 5.46
CA PRO A 49 -11.76 -19.27 5.89
C PRO A 49 -12.04 -17.94 5.17
N LEU A 50 -13.31 -17.63 4.95
CA LEU A 50 -13.75 -16.35 4.34
C LEU A 50 -13.22 -15.11 5.07
N ALA A 51 -13.09 -15.20 6.40
CA ALA A 51 -12.55 -14.12 7.21
C ALA A 51 -11.08 -13.84 6.91
N THR A 52 -10.29 -14.87 6.58
CA THR A 52 -8.87 -14.73 6.20
C THR A 52 -8.73 -13.94 4.91
N PHE A 53 -9.56 -14.23 3.91
CA PHE A 53 -9.57 -13.50 2.64
C PHE A 53 -9.90 -12.02 2.83
N LYS A 54 -10.98 -11.71 3.56
CA LYS A 54 -11.35 -10.32 3.85
C LYS A 54 -10.27 -9.60 4.67
N GLY A 55 -9.69 -10.29 5.65
CA GLY A 55 -8.66 -9.77 6.52
C GLY A 55 -7.39 -9.34 5.78
N PHE A 56 -6.85 -10.19 4.90
CA PHE A 56 -5.62 -9.84 4.18
C PHE A 56 -5.85 -8.70 3.18
N ILE A 57 -6.98 -8.70 2.46
CA ILE A 57 -7.31 -7.62 1.51
C ILE A 57 -7.39 -6.28 2.25
N LYS A 58 -8.13 -6.26 3.37
CA LYS A 58 -8.27 -5.07 4.21
C LYS A 58 -6.92 -4.60 4.76
N GLY A 59 -6.11 -5.53 5.26
CA GLY A 59 -4.79 -5.26 5.82
C GLY A 59 -3.85 -4.62 4.80
N GLU A 60 -3.83 -5.16 3.59
CA GLU A 60 -2.96 -4.68 2.52
C GLU A 60 -3.37 -3.28 2.01
N VAL A 61 -4.67 -3.03 1.87
CA VAL A 61 -5.15 -1.69 1.50
C VAL A 61 -4.89 -0.65 2.60
N LEU A 62 -5.07 -1.03 3.86
CA LEU A 62 -4.73 -0.17 4.99
C LEU A 62 -3.23 0.13 5.05
N ARG A 63 -2.38 -0.84 4.67
CA ARG A 63 -0.93 -0.65 4.57
C ARG A 63 -0.60 0.40 3.52
N TYR A 64 -1.19 0.35 2.32
CA TYR A 64 -1.00 1.39 1.30
C TYR A 64 -1.42 2.77 1.80
N ALA A 65 -2.57 2.85 2.47
CA ALA A 65 -3.09 4.10 3.02
C ALA A 65 -2.19 4.73 4.09
N ARG A 66 -1.47 3.92 4.88
CA ARG A 66 -0.58 4.40 5.95
C ARG A 66 0.82 4.78 5.45
N LEU A 67 1.33 4.03 4.49
CA LEU A 67 2.71 4.14 4.04
C LEU A 67 2.90 5.17 2.91
N CYS A 68 1.86 5.44 2.12
CA CYS A 68 1.92 6.46 1.08
C CYS A 68 1.61 7.86 1.65
N SER A 69 2.48 8.82 1.35
CA SER A 69 2.29 10.24 1.70
C SER A 69 1.27 10.94 0.78
N ASN A 70 1.03 10.37 -0.40
CA ASN A 70 0.16 10.91 -1.44
C ASN A 70 -0.95 9.90 -1.77
N GLU A 71 -2.14 10.42 -2.05
CA GLU A 71 -3.28 9.59 -2.41
C GLU A 71 -3.09 8.86 -3.74
N SER A 72 -2.47 9.52 -4.72
CA SER A 72 -2.17 8.92 -6.03
C SER A 72 -1.30 7.66 -5.91
N ASP A 73 -0.21 7.71 -5.12
CA ASP A 73 0.66 6.56 -4.89
C ASP A 73 -0.10 5.40 -4.20
N SER A 74 -1.00 5.72 -3.26
CA SER A 74 -1.85 4.73 -2.59
C SER A 74 -2.85 4.10 -3.57
N LEU A 75 -3.52 4.92 -4.38
CA LEU A 75 -4.49 4.46 -5.37
C LEU A 75 -3.86 3.57 -6.43
N GLU A 76 -2.66 3.93 -6.92
CA GLU A 76 -1.90 3.11 -7.87
C GLU A 76 -1.62 1.71 -7.30
N LYS A 77 -1.18 1.63 -6.02
CA LYS A 77 -0.95 0.35 -5.35
C LYS A 77 -2.22 -0.45 -5.13
N ARG A 78 -3.32 0.21 -4.76
CA ARG A 78 -4.63 -0.43 -4.63
C ARG A 78 -5.11 -1.03 -5.95
N ASN A 79 -5.00 -0.28 -7.05
CA ASN A 79 -5.41 -0.74 -8.37
C ASN A 79 -4.57 -1.95 -8.81
N SER A 80 -3.25 -1.83 -8.70
CA SER A 80 -2.34 -2.93 -9.04
C SER A 80 -2.54 -4.16 -8.16
N PHE A 81 -2.97 -3.99 -6.91
CA PHE A 81 -3.34 -5.10 -6.02
C PHE A 81 -4.65 -5.76 -6.46
N SER A 82 -5.69 -4.97 -6.73
CA SER A 82 -6.98 -5.46 -7.23
C SER A 82 -6.82 -6.26 -8.52
N GLU A 83 -6.04 -5.78 -9.48
CA GLU A 83 -5.74 -6.51 -10.72
C GLU A 83 -5.17 -7.91 -10.44
N LYS A 84 -4.25 -8.03 -9.48
CA LYS A 84 -3.64 -9.31 -9.09
C LYS A 84 -4.59 -10.21 -8.31
N LEU A 85 -5.57 -9.66 -7.59
CA LEU A 85 -6.64 -10.46 -6.98
C LEU A 85 -7.60 -11.01 -8.04
N LEU A 86 -7.92 -10.22 -9.07
CA LEU A 86 -8.76 -10.70 -10.17
C LEU A 86 -8.13 -11.91 -10.88
N THR A 87 -6.80 -11.94 -11.04
CA THR A 87 -6.09 -13.12 -11.60
C THR A 87 -6.06 -14.33 -10.66
N ARG A 88 -6.44 -14.17 -9.38
CA ARG A 88 -6.50 -15.22 -8.35
C ARG A 88 -7.95 -15.60 -7.99
N ASN A 89 -8.89 -15.40 -8.91
CA ASN A 89 -10.29 -15.82 -8.84
C ASN A 89 -11.15 -15.07 -7.81
N TYR A 90 -10.74 -13.88 -7.36
CA TYR A 90 -11.59 -13.02 -6.53
C TYR A 90 -12.57 -12.24 -7.40
N SER A 91 -13.80 -12.05 -6.91
CA SER A 91 -14.77 -11.20 -7.60
C SER A 91 -14.56 -9.71 -7.29
N PRO A 92 -14.91 -8.78 -8.21
CA PRO A 92 -14.86 -7.35 -7.93
C PRO A 92 -15.68 -6.95 -6.69
N GLU A 93 -16.82 -7.60 -6.46
CA GLU A 93 -17.70 -7.35 -5.31
C GLU A 93 -17.03 -7.76 -3.99
N GLU A 94 -16.31 -8.88 -3.97
CA GLU A 94 -15.55 -9.33 -2.79
C GLU A 94 -14.44 -8.33 -2.44
N ILE A 95 -13.71 -7.84 -3.45
CA ILE A 95 -12.65 -6.84 -3.28
C ILE A 95 -13.24 -5.52 -2.77
N ALA A 96 -14.32 -5.04 -3.38
CA ALA A 96 -15.00 -3.82 -2.96
C ALA A 96 -15.55 -3.92 -1.53
N SER A 97 -16.18 -5.04 -1.19
CA SER A 97 -16.71 -5.29 0.16
C SER A 97 -15.62 -5.27 1.23
N ALA A 98 -14.45 -5.86 0.95
CA ALA A 98 -13.32 -5.90 1.87
C ALA A 98 -12.63 -4.55 2.06
N THR A 99 -12.77 -3.64 1.10
CA THR A 99 -12.07 -2.34 1.06
C THR A 99 -12.96 -1.14 1.36
N ASN A 100 -14.25 -1.37 1.61
CA ASN A 100 -15.22 -0.32 1.91
C ASN A 100 -14.81 0.46 3.18
N GLY A 101 -14.89 1.79 3.10
CA GLY A 101 -14.57 2.70 4.21
C GLY A 101 -13.08 2.89 4.51
N LEU A 102 -12.17 2.39 3.67
CA LEU A 102 -10.72 2.64 3.81
C LEU A 102 -10.30 3.87 2.99
N SER A 103 -10.05 4.98 3.70
CA SER A 103 -9.46 6.21 3.17
C SER A 103 -8.05 6.42 3.73
N LEU A 104 -7.22 7.23 3.05
CA LEU A 104 -5.97 7.70 3.66
C LEU A 104 -6.32 8.46 4.93
N GLN A 105 -5.77 8.01 6.06
CA GLN A 105 -5.74 8.83 7.25
C GLN A 105 -4.69 9.91 7.00
N THR A 106 -5.09 11.17 7.11
CA THR A 106 -4.13 12.26 7.20
C THR A 106 -3.23 11.96 8.39
N LYS A 107 -1.91 11.95 8.19
CA LYS A 107 -0.97 11.96 9.31
C LYS A 107 -1.20 13.28 10.01
N ASP A 108 -2.03 13.29 11.05
CA ASP A 108 -2.19 14.45 11.91
C ASP A 108 -0.80 14.87 12.38
N GLU A 109 -0.51 16.16 12.21
CA GLU A 109 0.67 16.84 12.73
C GLU A 109 0.56 16.92 14.26
N SER A 110 0.54 15.78 14.93
CA SER A 110 0.75 15.75 16.37
C SER A 110 2.25 15.99 16.62
N PRO A 111 2.63 16.96 17.47
CA PRO A 111 4.02 17.16 17.84
C PRO A 111 4.59 15.83 18.35
N ARG A 112 5.72 15.41 17.79
CA ARG A 112 6.50 14.33 18.39
C ARG A 112 7.12 14.92 19.66
N ASP A 113 6.59 14.51 20.81
CA ASP A 113 7.18 14.76 22.14
C ASP A 113 8.63 14.28 22.22
#